data_AF-A0A522NP85-F1
#
_entry.id   AF-A0A522NP85-F1
#
_cell.length_a   1.000
_cell.length_b   1.000
_cell.length_c   1.000
_cell.angle_alpha   90.00
_cell.angle_beta   90.00
_cell.angle_gamma   90.00
#
_symmetry.space_group_name_H-M   'P 1'
#
loop_
_entity.id
_entity.type
_entity.pdbx_description
1 polymer ?
#
loop_
_entity_poly.entity_id
_entity_poly.type
_entity_poly.pdbx_seq_one_letter_code
_entity_poly.pdbx_strand_id
1 'polypeptide(L)' 'MGVEEHSDRSPHEWRSTESDAEPGGDPACWLSLLCPECGAVLESHTGPCWRCGLKPGEERVSS' A
#
# COMPACT_ATOMS: atom_id res chain seq x y z
N MET A 1 -25.77 34.33 29.44
CA MET A 1 -25.32 32.98 29.05
C MET A 1 -25.63 32.79 27.58
N GLY A 2 -24.65 32.97 26.69
CA GLY A 2 -24.81 32.84 25.24
C GLY A 2 -24.60 31.40 24.79
N VAL A 3 -25.50 30.90 23.95
CA VAL A 3 -25.32 29.67 23.18
C VAL A 3 -24.58 30.08 21.91
N GLU A 4 -23.30 29.74 21.80
CA GLU A 4 -22.47 30.01 20.63
C GLU A 4 -22.23 28.70 19.88
N GLU A 5 -23.02 28.55 18.80
CA GLU A 5 -22.68 27.97 17.50
C GLU A 5 -22.03 26.57 17.45
N HIS A 6 -22.90 25.59 17.25
CA HIS A 6 -22.59 24.28 16.71
C HIS A 6 -22.36 24.41 15.19
N SER A 7 -21.16 24.83 14.74
CA SER A 7 -20.80 24.83 13.32
C SER A 7 -19.28 24.73 13.06
N ASP A 8 -18.67 23.59 13.43
CA ASP A 8 -17.47 23.11 12.72
C ASP A 8 -17.71 21.68 12.22
N ARG A 9 -18.83 21.50 11.50
CA ARG A 9 -18.90 20.45 10.50
C ARG A 9 -18.47 21.13 9.21
N SER A 10 -17.18 21.15 8.94
CA SER A 10 -16.68 21.54 7.63
C SER A 10 -16.77 20.31 6.72
N PRO A 11 -17.79 20.21 5.84
CA PRO A 11 -17.84 19.15 4.86
C PRO A 11 -16.70 19.35 3.86
N HIS A 12 -15.88 18.32 3.70
CA HIS A 12 -15.32 18.03 2.38
C HIS A 12 -14.21 18.97 1.87
N GLU A 13 -13.22 19.27 2.71
CA GLU A 13 -11.89 19.70 2.21
C GLU A 13 -10.93 18.51 2.03
N TRP A 14 -11.42 17.39 1.48
CA TRP A 14 -10.56 16.66 0.54
C TRP A 14 -10.59 17.53 -0.72
N ARG A 15 -9.82 18.62 -0.71
CA ARG A 15 -9.50 19.30 -1.95
C ARG A 15 -8.68 18.29 -2.74
N SER A 16 -9.36 17.46 -3.53
CA SER A 16 -8.82 16.83 -4.73
C SER A 16 -8.50 17.95 -5.72
N THR A 17 -7.50 18.74 -5.37
CA THR A 17 -6.66 19.39 -6.35
C THR A 17 -5.74 18.29 -6.86
N GLU A 18 -6.17 17.72 -7.97
CA GLU A 18 -5.34 17.20 -9.05
C GLU A 18 -4.11 18.13 -9.25
N SER A 19 -3.07 17.93 -8.43
CA SER A 19 -1.86 18.73 -8.46
C SER A 19 -0.72 17.87 -7.99
N ASP A 20 -0.41 16.85 -8.79
CA ASP A 20 0.80 16.87 -9.61
C ASP A 20 0.86 15.50 -10.29
N ALA A 21 1.22 15.47 -11.57
CA ALA A 21 1.53 14.24 -12.28
C ALA A 21 2.88 13.70 -11.78
N GLU A 22 3.04 13.59 -10.47
CA GLU A 22 4.14 12.87 -9.86
C GLU A 22 3.95 11.41 -10.27
N PRO A 23 4.97 10.74 -10.81
CA PRO A 23 4.92 9.30 -10.96
C PRO A 23 4.59 8.75 -9.56
N GLY A 24 3.46 8.03 -9.46
CA GLY A 24 2.91 7.53 -8.21
C GLY A 24 4.00 7.09 -7.24
N GLY A 25 3.87 7.56 -6.00
CA GLY A 25 4.92 7.58 -4.97
C GLY A 25 5.77 6.32 -4.87
N ASP A 26 6.98 6.51 -4.32
CA ASP A 26 8.04 5.51 -4.21
C ASP A 26 7.47 4.10 -3.95
N PRO A 27 7.79 3.11 -4.80
CA PRO A 27 7.30 1.75 -4.60
C PRO A 27 7.76 1.34 -3.21
N ALA A 28 6.78 1.27 -2.32
CA ALA A 28 7.03 1.07 -0.92
C ALA A 28 7.99 -0.12 -0.79
N CYS A 29 9.20 0.10 -0.25
CA CYS A 29 10.24 -0.93 -0.25
C CYS A 29 9.76 -2.24 0.44
N TRP A 30 8.74 -2.14 1.29
CA TRP A 30 8.03 -3.24 1.93
C TRP A 30 7.07 -4.03 1.01
N LEU A 31 6.62 -3.46 -0.10
CA LEU A 31 5.75 -4.13 -1.07
C LEU A 31 6.47 -5.31 -1.73
N SER A 32 7.78 -5.17 -1.96
CA SER A 32 8.67 -6.24 -2.44
C SER A 32 8.81 -7.40 -1.45
N LEU A 33 8.49 -7.19 -0.18
CA LEU A 33 8.44 -8.23 0.86
C LEU A 33 7.09 -8.96 0.89
N LEU A 34 6.09 -8.55 0.09
CA LEU A 34 4.82 -9.27 0.05
C LEU A 34 4.89 -10.48 -0.88
N CYS A 35 4.37 -11.61 -0.41
CA CYS A 35 4.13 -12.75 -1.27
C CYS A 35 3.04 -12.42 -2.31
N PRO A 36 3.30 -12.58 -3.63
CA PRO A 36 2.34 -12.20 -4.67
C PRO A 36 1.09 -13.07 -4.69
N GLU A 37 1.14 -14.28 -4.13
CA GLU A 37 0.01 -15.21 -4.14
C GLU A 37 -0.95 -14.99 -2.95
N CYS A 38 -0.42 -14.69 -1.76
CA CYS A 38 -1.22 -14.66 -0.53
C CYS A 38 -1.16 -13.35 0.26
N GLY A 39 -0.32 -12.40 -0.15
CA GLY A 39 -0.18 -11.10 0.52
C GLY A 39 0.48 -11.14 1.89
N ALA A 40 1.08 -12.26 2.29
CA ALA A 40 1.84 -12.35 3.54
C ALA A 40 3.19 -11.62 3.43
N VAL A 41 3.60 -10.93 4.50
CA VAL A 41 4.93 -10.31 4.61
C VAL A 41 5.98 -11.41 4.81
N LEU A 42 7.00 -11.42 3.96
CA LEU A 42 8.13 -12.33 4.00
C LEU A 42 9.19 -11.84 4.98
N GLU A 43 9.83 -12.77 5.68
CA GLU A 43 10.98 -12.49 6.56
C GLU A 43 12.28 -12.23 5.74
N SER A 44 12.33 -12.73 4.49
CA SER A 44 13.47 -12.59 3.57
C SER A 44 13.03 -12.79 2.12
N HIS A 45 13.61 -12.03 1.19
CA HIS A 45 13.31 -12.11 -0.25
C HIS A 45 13.69 -13.43 -0.91
N THR A 46 14.51 -14.26 -0.28
CA THR A 46 15.04 -15.51 -0.83
C THR A 46 14.43 -16.76 -0.18
N GLY A 47 13.62 -16.59 0.86
CA GLY A 47 13.02 -17.70 1.61
C GLY A 47 11.62 -18.07 1.08
N PRO A 48 11.16 -19.30 1.33
CA PRO A 48 9.77 -19.67 1.07
C PRO A 48 8.81 -18.84 1.94
N CYS A 49 7.63 -18.52 1.40
CA CYS A 49 6.57 -17.89 2.17
C CYS A 49 6.14 -18.80 3.33
N TRP A 50 6.16 -18.30 4.56
CA TRP A 50 5.74 -19.05 5.75
C TRP A 50 4.24 -19.40 5.75
N ARG A 51 3.42 -18.67 4.98
CA ARG A 51 1.96 -18.85 4.90
C ARG A 51 1.57 -19.90 3.87
N CYS A 52 2.07 -19.78 2.64
CA CYS A 52 1.66 -20.63 1.51
C CYS A 52 2.77 -21.53 0.96
N GLY A 53 4.03 -21.33 1.36
CA GLY A 53 5.17 -22.12 0.90
C GLY A 53 5.79 -21.69 -0.44
N LEU A 54 5.27 -20.64 -1.10
CA LEU A 54 5.80 -20.15 -2.38
C LEU A 54 7.26 -19.72 -2.25
N LYS A 55 8.15 -20.20 -3.13
CA LYS A 55 9.52 -19.70 -3.24
C LYS A 55 9.60 -18.58 -4.30
N PRO A 56 9.93 -17.33 -3.93
CA PRO A 56 10.19 -16.28 -4.91
C PRO A 56 11.49 -16.61 -5.66
N GLY A 57 11.43 -16.70 -6.99
CA GLY A 57 12.61 -16.95 -7.83
C GLY A 57 12.70 -18.31 -8.50
N GLU A 58 11.64 -19.14 -8.50
CA GLU A 58 11.54 -20.16 -9.55
C GLU A 58 11.20 -19.44 -10.86
N GLU A 59 12.25 -19.07 -11.58
CA GLU A 59 12.22 -18.45 -12.90
C GLU A 59 11.15 -19.11 -13.78
N ARG A 60 10.02 -18.44 -13.99
CA ARG A 60 9.17 -18.74 -15.14
C ARG A 60 9.90 -18.20 -16.36
N VAL A 61 10.90 -18.93 -16.83
CA VAL A 61 11.38 -18.82 -18.21
C VAL A 61 10.20 -19.24 -19.09
N SER A 62 9.40 -18.26 -19.48
CA SER A 62 8.39 -18.45 -20.53
C SER A 62 9.16 -18.58 -21.84
N SER A 63 9.27 -19.81 -22.34
CA SER A 63 9.81 -20.12 -23.68
C SER A 63 8.89 -19.61 -24.78
#